data_AF-R0HG80-F1
#
_entry.id   AF-R0HG80-F1
#
_cell.length_a   1.000
_cell.length_b   1.000
_cell.length_c   1.000
_cell.angle_alpha   90.00
_cell.angle_beta   90.00
_cell.angle_gamma   90.00
#
_symmetry.space_group_name_H-M   'P 1'
#
loop_
_entity.id
_entity.type
_entity.pdbx_description
1 polymer ?
#
loop_
_entity_poly.entity_id
_entity_poly.type
_entity_poly.pdbx_seq_one_letter_code
_entity_poly.pdbx_strand_id
1 'polypeptide(L)'
;MQDSQPCKARKIDHAGNSTTTIPLKLTFEILSRLPAISVLGFRSVSKLWCSIIHSKDFVDAFLTRSRTRPRLLFTVEDLDSRFIFSSPEHDKKYGDKSSTVVARHDMTISDLGYNYNNRCAPYGPYYITSPPVNGLVCCTRGSSIAICNPTTRQLMTLPQHLVLTLPGSRSKHMYWRRIENPTGESYTDVEGGVCINGAIYYGVGHTKKIARFDLRSEKMIWTFINHQGKFGGMECDYLYNEMRVWIQEKEELWNNMACAVPCEWGALFREKRPSCPGEIHTGEVMLVSNQLQSSKPLSVFYCDVMRETCRSAQVEGIADYGFRRIHGIGMHDHDVLCFPGYIENIMFF
;
A
#
# COMPACT_ATOMS: atom_id res chain seq x y z
N MET A 1 10.73 51.69 -45.83
CA MET A 1 9.90 52.66 -45.09
C MET A 1 8.48 52.45 -45.58
N GLN A 2 7.65 51.76 -44.79
CA GLN A 2 6.49 52.35 -44.07
C GLN A 2 5.39 52.73 -45.08
N ASP A 3 4.20 52.13 -45.07
CA ASP A 3 3.31 52.01 -43.91
C ASP A 3 2.47 50.73 -43.87
N SER A 4 2.35 50.22 -42.64
CA SER A 4 1.50 49.11 -42.24
C SER A 4 0.14 49.67 -41.80
N GLN A 5 -0.93 49.22 -42.46
CA GLN A 5 -2.30 49.45 -42.00
C GLN A 5 -2.56 48.65 -40.70
N PRO A 6 -3.11 49.25 -39.64
CA PRO A 6 -3.49 48.51 -38.46
C PRO A 6 -4.82 47.77 -38.71
N CYS A 7 -4.80 46.45 -38.54
CA CYS A 7 -6.01 45.63 -38.47
C CYS A 7 -6.92 46.11 -37.33
N LYS A 8 -8.16 46.48 -37.67
CA LYS A 8 -9.21 46.89 -36.73
C LYS A 8 -9.44 45.80 -35.68
N ALA A 9 -9.22 46.14 -34.41
CA ALA A 9 -9.61 45.32 -33.27
C ALA A 9 -11.13 45.10 -33.28
N ARG A 10 -11.56 43.84 -33.36
CA ARG A 10 -12.97 43.48 -33.12
C ARG A 10 -13.31 43.79 -31.67
N LYS A 11 -14.22 44.75 -31.46
CA LYS A 11 -14.92 44.93 -30.20
C LYS A 11 -15.63 43.62 -29.87
N ILE A 12 -15.23 42.99 -28.77
CA ILE A 12 -16.00 41.92 -28.15
C ILE A 12 -17.04 42.62 -27.30
N ASP A 13 -18.25 42.72 -27.85
CA ASP A 13 -19.41 43.21 -27.12
C ASP A 13 -19.62 42.36 -25.86
N HIS A 14 -19.75 43.06 -24.73
CA HIS A 14 -20.17 42.51 -23.45
C HIS A 14 -21.60 41.97 -23.58
N ALA A 15 -21.73 40.67 -23.85
CA ALA A 15 -22.91 39.91 -23.47
C ALA A 15 -22.65 39.32 -22.08
N GLY A 16 -23.32 39.88 -21.07
CA GLY A 16 -23.23 39.44 -19.69
C GLY A 16 -23.67 37.98 -19.53
N ASN A 17 -22.69 37.08 -19.50
CA ASN A 17 -22.81 35.81 -18.79
C ASN A 17 -22.17 36.02 -17.43
N SER A 18 -22.97 36.37 -16.43
CA SER A 18 -22.59 36.23 -15.03
C SER A 18 -22.45 34.73 -14.72
N THR A 19 -21.35 34.13 -15.16
CA THR A 19 -20.88 32.88 -14.59
C THR A 19 -20.36 33.25 -13.21
N THR A 20 -21.15 32.93 -12.18
CA THR A 20 -20.69 32.86 -10.79
C THR A 20 -19.58 31.81 -10.73
N THR A 21 -18.38 32.19 -11.13
CA THR A 21 -17.19 31.35 -11.11
C THR A 21 -16.71 31.28 -9.68
N ILE A 22 -16.72 30.08 -9.11
CA ILE A 22 -16.15 29.83 -7.79
C ILE A 22 -14.68 30.28 -7.85
N PRO A 23 -14.22 31.15 -6.95
CA PRO A 23 -12.83 31.56 -6.88
C PRO A 23 -11.88 30.35 -6.91
N LEU A 24 -10.74 30.49 -7.59
CA LEU A 24 -9.75 29.42 -7.77
C LEU A 24 -9.36 28.78 -6.42
N LYS A 25 -9.13 29.61 -5.40
CA LYS A 25 -8.79 29.17 -4.05
C LYS A 25 -9.88 28.31 -3.42
N LEU A 26 -11.15 28.69 -3.57
CA LEU A 26 -12.27 27.91 -3.06
C LEU A 26 -12.41 26.58 -3.82
N THR A 27 -12.19 26.59 -5.14
CA THR A 27 -12.16 25.34 -5.93
C THR A 27 -11.06 24.39 -5.43
N PHE A 28 -9.86 24.90 -5.17
CA PHE A 28 -8.75 24.14 -4.60
C PHE A 28 -9.10 23.55 -3.23
N GLU A 29 -9.66 24.36 -2.32
CA GLU A 29 -10.07 23.92 -0.98
C GLU A 29 -11.20 22.88 -1.02
N ILE A 30 -12.16 23.03 -1.93
CA ILE A 30 -13.23 22.04 -2.14
C ILE A 30 -12.63 20.73 -2.63
N LEU A 31 -11.87 20.76 -3.73
CA LEU A 31 -11.28 19.57 -4.33
C LEU A 31 -10.37 18.80 -3.37
N SER A 32 -9.55 19.51 -2.60
CA SER A 32 -8.63 18.89 -1.63
C SER A 32 -9.35 18.16 -0.49
N ARG A 33 -10.62 18.50 -0.23
CA ARG A 33 -11.44 17.87 0.82
C ARG A 33 -12.21 16.64 0.37
N LEU A 34 -12.21 16.33 -0.92
CA LEU A 34 -12.98 15.23 -1.48
C LEU A 34 -12.17 13.92 -1.50
N PRO A 35 -12.84 12.75 -1.52
CA PRO A 35 -12.17 11.47 -1.71
C PRO A 35 -11.38 11.43 -3.03
N ALA A 36 -10.26 10.70 -3.06
CA ALA A 36 -9.41 10.64 -4.26
C ALA A 36 -10.20 10.24 -5.52
N ILE A 37 -11.09 9.26 -5.41
CA ILE A 37 -11.90 8.77 -6.53
C ILE A 37 -12.77 9.88 -7.16
N SER A 38 -13.32 10.78 -6.36
CA SER A 38 -14.11 11.92 -6.84
C SER A 38 -13.22 12.94 -7.54
N VAL A 39 -12.08 13.26 -6.93
CA VAL A 39 -11.08 14.18 -7.51
C VAL A 39 -10.62 13.69 -8.89
N LEU A 40 -10.35 12.39 -9.02
CA LEU A 40 -9.93 11.79 -10.30
C LEU A 40 -11.00 11.88 -11.38
N GLY A 41 -12.29 11.79 -11.01
CA GLY A 41 -13.41 11.99 -11.93
C GLY A 41 -13.57 13.44 -12.37
N PHE A 42 -13.25 14.40 -11.49
CA PHE A 42 -13.43 15.82 -11.81
C PHE A 42 -12.40 16.41 -12.78
N ARG A 43 -11.36 15.66 -13.14
CA ARG A 43 -10.47 16.02 -14.26
C ARG A 43 -11.26 16.25 -15.56
N SER A 44 -12.40 15.56 -15.72
CA SER A 44 -13.25 15.68 -16.91
C SER A 44 -14.28 16.82 -16.85
N VAL A 45 -14.37 17.56 -15.74
CA VAL A 45 -15.37 18.64 -15.56
C VAL A 45 -14.97 19.91 -16.32
N SER A 46 -13.69 20.29 -16.28
CA SER A 46 -13.17 21.43 -17.05
C SER A 46 -11.65 21.40 -17.17
N LYS A 47 -11.10 22.14 -18.15
CA LYS A 47 -9.63 22.33 -18.29
C LYS A 47 -9.01 22.94 -17.03
N LEU A 48 -9.71 23.87 -16.37
CA LEU A 48 -9.24 24.51 -15.14
C LEU A 48 -9.11 23.48 -14.01
N TRP A 49 -10.14 22.66 -13.79
CA TRP A 49 -10.13 21.64 -12.74
C TRP A 49 -9.07 20.57 -13.02
N CYS A 50 -8.94 20.14 -14.27
CA CYS A 50 -7.85 19.26 -14.70
C CYS A 50 -6.47 19.87 -14.39
N SER A 51 -6.25 21.15 -14.70
CA SER A 51 -4.98 21.84 -14.41
C SER A 51 -4.71 21.97 -12.91
N ILE A 52 -5.73 22.22 -12.08
CA ILE A 52 -5.58 22.26 -10.63
C ILE A 52 -5.16 20.89 -10.11
N ILE A 53 -5.85 19.82 -10.53
CA ILE A 53 -5.62 18.46 -10.03
C ILE A 53 -4.22 17.94 -10.39
N HIS A 54 -3.69 18.32 -11.56
CA HIS A 54 -2.32 17.97 -11.96
C HIS A 54 -1.25 18.91 -11.40
N SER A 55 -1.63 20.02 -10.76
CA SER A 55 -0.65 20.94 -10.20
C SER A 55 0.07 20.31 -9.01
N LYS A 56 1.39 20.58 -8.91
CA LYS A 56 2.22 20.07 -7.81
C LYS A 56 1.68 20.49 -6.44
N ASP A 57 1.25 21.74 -6.30
CA ASP A 57 0.72 22.27 -5.04
C ASP A 57 -0.53 21.52 -4.58
N PHE A 58 -1.41 21.17 -5.52
CA PHE A 58 -2.60 20.38 -5.21
C PHE A 58 -2.25 18.93 -4.83
N VAL A 59 -1.34 18.29 -5.56
CA VAL A 59 -0.86 16.93 -5.24
C VAL A 59 -0.23 16.89 -3.85
N ASP A 60 0.65 17.85 -3.52
CA ASP A 60 1.32 17.94 -2.22
C ASP A 60 0.32 18.23 -1.09
N ALA A 61 -0.66 19.11 -1.30
CA ALA A 61 -1.73 19.39 -0.35
C ALA A 61 -2.63 18.17 -0.13
N PHE A 62 -3.01 17.47 -1.20
CA PHE A 62 -3.80 16.24 -1.14
C PHE A 62 -3.06 15.15 -0.36
N LEU A 63 -1.77 14.93 -0.67
CA LEU A 63 -0.94 13.94 -0.01
C LEU A 63 -0.77 14.24 1.49
N THR A 64 -0.57 15.51 1.85
CA THR A 64 -0.51 15.97 3.25
C THR A 64 -1.79 15.64 3.98
N ARG A 65 -2.95 15.84 3.35
CA ARG A 65 -4.25 15.49 3.93
C ARG A 65 -4.47 13.98 4.00
N SER A 66 -4.00 13.21 3.03
CA SER A 66 -4.14 11.76 3.08
C SER A 66 -3.30 11.13 4.21
N ARG A 67 -2.16 11.74 4.58
CA ARG A 67 -1.35 11.29 5.74
C ARG A 67 -2.09 11.38 7.07
N THR A 68 -3.10 12.24 7.20
CA THR A 68 -3.91 12.35 8.41
C THR A 68 -5.10 11.39 8.42
N ARG A 69 -5.27 10.60 7.34
CA ARG A 69 -6.38 9.65 7.15
C ARG A 69 -5.83 8.36 6.52
N PRO A 70 -4.93 7.66 7.22
CA PRO A 70 -4.35 6.43 6.71
C PRO A 70 -5.42 5.38 6.50
N ARG A 71 -5.08 4.43 5.64
CA ARG A 71 -5.94 3.36 5.17
C ARG A 71 -5.19 2.04 5.30
N LEU A 72 -5.95 0.97 5.45
CA LEU A 72 -5.42 -0.37 5.24
C LEU A 72 -5.42 -0.64 3.75
N LEU A 73 -4.32 -1.21 3.24
CA LEU A 73 -4.23 -1.73 1.88
C LEU A 73 -4.27 -3.25 1.95
N PHE A 74 -5.19 -3.87 1.22
CA PHE A 74 -5.27 -5.32 1.08
C PHE A 74 -4.88 -5.73 -0.33
N THR A 75 -4.15 -6.83 -0.46
CA THR A 75 -3.89 -7.44 -1.76
C THR A 75 -4.34 -8.89 -1.74
N VAL A 76 -5.20 -9.28 -2.67
CA VAL A 76 -5.68 -10.65 -2.85
C VAL A 76 -5.06 -11.22 -4.11
N GLU A 77 -4.43 -12.39 -3.99
CA GLU A 77 -3.83 -13.11 -5.12
C GLU A 77 -4.79 -14.13 -5.71
N ASP A 78 -4.95 -14.09 -7.02
CA ASP A 78 -5.64 -15.09 -7.82
C ASP A 78 -4.71 -15.54 -8.97
N LEU A 79 -5.04 -16.67 -9.62
CA LEU A 79 -4.17 -17.36 -10.58
C LEU A 79 -3.52 -16.42 -11.61
N ASP A 80 -4.30 -15.51 -12.19
CA ASP A 80 -3.87 -14.64 -13.29
C ASP A 80 -3.93 -13.14 -12.93
N SER A 81 -4.29 -12.81 -11.68
CA SER A 81 -4.60 -11.43 -11.29
C SER A 81 -4.34 -11.16 -9.82
N ARG A 82 -3.91 -9.93 -9.52
CA ARG A 82 -3.84 -9.42 -8.17
C ARG A 82 -4.82 -8.28 -7.99
N PHE A 83 -5.68 -8.40 -6.98
CA PHE A 83 -6.68 -7.39 -6.64
C PHE A 83 -6.19 -6.56 -5.46
N ILE A 84 -6.26 -5.24 -5.60
CA ILE A 84 -5.85 -4.27 -4.57
C ILE A 84 -7.09 -3.55 -4.04
N PHE A 85 -7.19 -3.48 -2.72
CA PHE A 85 -8.28 -2.82 -2.02
C PHE A 85 -7.75 -1.89 -0.95
N SER A 86 -8.56 -0.93 -0.55
CA SER A 86 -8.30 -0.17 0.66
C SER A 86 -9.54 0.12 1.49
N SER A 87 -9.37 0.14 2.80
CA SER A 87 -10.38 0.59 3.75
C SER A 87 -9.80 1.69 4.64
N PRO A 88 -10.60 2.60 5.21
CA PRO A 88 -10.12 3.49 6.26
C PRO A 88 -9.47 2.68 7.40
N GLU A 89 -8.37 3.19 7.96
CA GLU A 89 -7.93 2.67 9.25
C GLU A 89 -8.98 3.03 10.29
N HIS A 90 -9.42 2.04 11.04
CA HIS A 90 -10.56 2.19 11.92
C HIS A 90 -10.17 3.00 13.16
N ASP A 91 -10.79 4.17 13.35
CA ASP A 91 -10.68 4.97 14.56
C ASP A 91 -11.39 4.28 15.73
N LYS A 92 -10.71 4.18 16.88
CA LYS A 92 -11.22 3.55 18.10
C LYS A 92 -12.49 4.27 18.58
N LYS A 93 -13.68 3.69 18.35
CA LYS A 93 -14.89 4.11 19.06
C LYS A 93 -14.87 3.46 20.44
N TYR A 94 -14.86 4.28 21.50
CA TYR A 94 -14.82 3.79 22.88
C TYR A 94 -15.98 2.82 23.14
N GLY A 95 -15.65 1.61 23.59
CA GLY A 95 -16.60 0.61 24.07
C GLY A 95 -16.93 -0.52 23.10
N ASP A 96 -16.58 -0.42 21.81
CA ASP A 96 -16.92 -1.46 20.84
C ASP A 96 -15.76 -2.45 20.63
N LYS A 97 -16.04 -3.74 20.84
CA LYS A 97 -15.05 -4.82 20.69
C LYS A 97 -15.00 -5.39 19.28
N SER A 98 -16.05 -5.15 18.48
CA SER A 98 -16.15 -5.64 17.11
C SER A 98 -16.84 -4.61 16.23
N SER A 99 -16.25 -4.29 15.08
CA SER A 99 -16.85 -3.36 14.12
C SER A 99 -16.81 -3.90 12.69
N THR A 100 -17.46 -3.20 11.76
CA THR A 100 -17.42 -3.49 10.33
C THR A 100 -16.81 -2.32 9.56
N VAL A 101 -16.02 -2.63 8.54
CA VAL A 101 -15.45 -1.66 7.60
C VAL A 101 -15.62 -2.16 6.17
N VAL A 102 -16.01 -1.25 5.28
CA VAL A 102 -16.17 -1.56 3.85
C VAL A 102 -14.87 -1.25 3.13
N ALA A 103 -14.27 -2.27 2.51
CA ALA A 103 -13.15 -2.10 1.62
C ALA A 103 -13.62 -1.64 0.24
N ARG A 104 -12.86 -0.72 -0.36
CA ARG A 104 -13.04 -0.27 -1.73
C ARG A 104 -12.06 -1.03 -2.62
N HIS A 105 -12.55 -1.57 -3.74
CA HIS A 105 -11.69 -2.07 -4.80
C HIS A 105 -10.99 -0.90 -5.52
N ASP A 106 -9.67 -0.85 -5.38
CA ASP A 106 -8.86 0.24 -5.92
C ASP A 106 -8.36 -0.09 -7.33
N MET A 107 -7.78 -1.27 -7.52
CA MET A 107 -7.10 -1.64 -8.77
C MET A 107 -7.01 -3.16 -8.95
N THR A 108 -7.03 -3.62 -10.20
CA THR A 108 -6.61 -4.99 -10.57
C THR A 108 -5.34 -4.92 -11.39
N ILE A 109 -4.37 -5.75 -11.05
CA ILE A 109 -3.16 -5.99 -11.85
C ILE A 109 -3.33 -7.37 -12.47
N SER A 110 -3.73 -7.41 -13.73
CA SER A 110 -3.84 -8.65 -14.49
C SER A 110 -2.57 -8.89 -15.32
N ASP A 111 -2.25 -10.15 -15.58
CA ASP A 111 -1.20 -10.50 -16.52
C ASP A 111 -1.60 -10.08 -17.95
N LEU A 112 -1.03 -8.97 -18.43
CA LEU A 112 -1.20 -8.52 -19.82
C LEU A 112 -0.39 -9.34 -20.83
N GLY A 113 0.27 -10.43 -20.42
CA GLY A 113 1.38 -11.03 -21.15
C GLY A 113 1.37 -12.55 -21.32
N TYR A 114 0.30 -13.28 -20.99
CA TYR A 114 0.22 -14.73 -21.26
C TYR A 114 0.06 -15.01 -22.76
N ASN A 115 1.16 -14.82 -23.51
CA ASN A 115 1.23 -15.16 -24.91
C ASN A 115 1.67 -16.62 -25.00
N TYR A 116 0.72 -17.53 -25.31
CA TYR A 116 0.90 -18.99 -25.40
C TYR A 116 2.09 -19.46 -26.28
N ASN A 117 2.63 -18.56 -27.10
CA ASN A 117 3.76 -18.84 -27.99
C ASN A 117 5.14 -18.61 -27.35
N ASN A 118 5.23 -18.05 -26.14
CA ASN A 118 6.51 -17.74 -25.49
C ASN A 118 6.75 -18.68 -24.30
N ARG A 119 7.46 -19.79 -24.53
CA ARG A 119 7.82 -20.81 -23.51
C ARG A 119 8.76 -20.30 -22.39
N CYS A 120 8.99 -18.99 -22.32
CA CYS A 120 9.93 -18.33 -21.41
C CYS A 120 9.28 -17.45 -20.33
N ALA A 121 7.96 -17.47 -20.15
CA ALA A 121 7.31 -16.77 -19.03
C ALA A 121 6.73 -17.77 -18.01
N PRO A 122 7.54 -18.36 -17.11
CA PRO A 122 7.05 -19.26 -16.06
C PRO A 122 6.49 -18.52 -14.83
N TYR A 123 6.30 -17.19 -14.89
CA TYR A 123 6.02 -16.38 -13.71
C TYR A 123 4.56 -15.93 -13.67
N GLY A 124 3.88 -16.23 -12.56
CA GLY A 124 2.51 -15.83 -12.25
C GLY A 124 2.33 -14.31 -12.06
N PRO A 125 1.28 -13.87 -11.34
CA PRO A 125 0.96 -12.45 -11.18
C PRO A 125 2.11 -11.68 -10.51
N TYR A 126 2.12 -10.34 -10.65
CA TYR A 126 3.09 -9.50 -9.95
C TYR A 126 3.02 -9.74 -8.43
N TYR A 127 4.17 -9.96 -7.80
CA TYR A 127 4.31 -10.07 -6.35
C TYR A 127 4.41 -8.69 -5.71
N ILE A 128 3.76 -8.53 -4.54
CA ILE A 128 3.87 -7.34 -3.70
C ILE A 128 4.42 -7.82 -2.36
N THR A 129 5.67 -7.49 -2.06
CA THR A 129 6.35 -7.96 -0.84
C THR A 129 6.71 -6.83 0.11
N SER A 130 6.51 -5.57 -0.29
CA SER A 130 6.85 -4.41 0.51
C SER A 130 5.64 -3.53 0.82
N PRO A 131 5.63 -2.88 2.00
CA PRO A 131 4.63 -1.88 2.33
C PRO A 131 4.60 -0.72 1.31
N PRO A 132 3.44 -0.10 1.10
CA PRO A 132 3.33 1.08 0.23
C PRO A 132 4.16 2.25 0.75
N VAL A 133 4.84 2.95 -0.16
CA VAL A 133 5.64 4.15 0.14
C VAL A 133 4.98 5.35 -0.49
N ASN A 134 4.53 6.29 0.33
CA ASN A 134 3.78 7.48 -0.11
C ASN A 134 2.59 7.15 -1.05
N GLY A 135 1.88 6.05 -0.78
CA GLY A 135 0.73 5.61 -1.58
C GLY A 135 1.08 4.87 -2.87
N LEU A 136 2.37 4.64 -3.13
CA LEU A 136 2.85 3.85 -4.26
C LEU A 136 3.25 2.45 -3.79
N VAL A 137 2.99 1.45 -4.62
CA VAL A 137 3.25 0.05 -4.32
C VAL A 137 4.25 -0.51 -5.32
N CYS A 138 5.29 -1.17 -4.80
CA CYS A 138 6.27 -1.87 -5.62
C CYS A 138 5.75 -3.26 -5.96
N CYS A 139 5.84 -3.62 -7.23
CA CYS A 139 5.38 -4.89 -7.79
C CYS A 139 6.56 -5.56 -8.52
N THR A 140 6.80 -6.84 -8.29
CA THR A 140 7.87 -7.58 -8.98
C THR A 140 7.32 -8.77 -9.75
N ARG A 141 7.90 -9.09 -10.90
CA ARG A 141 7.56 -10.28 -11.69
C ARG A 141 8.83 -10.81 -12.37
N GLY A 142 9.39 -11.89 -11.81
CA GLY A 142 10.74 -12.33 -12.18
C GLY A 142 11.73 -11.16 -12.01
N SER A 143 12.42 -10.81 -13.10
CA SER A 143 13.37 -9.69 -13.14
C SER A 143 12.74 -8.31 -13.40
N SER A 144 11.43 -8.25 -13.64
CA SER A 144 10.73 -7.00 -13.94
C SER A 144 10.22 -6.34 -12.66
N ILE A 145 10.44 -5.03 -12.55
CA ILE A 145 9.90 -4.21 -11.45
C ILE A 145 8.86 -3.27 -12.06
N ALA A 146 7.73 -3.12 -11.40
CA ALA A 146 6.72 -2.12 -11.71
C ALA A 146 6.36 -1.35 -10.45
N ILE A 147 5.99 -0.09 -10.63
CA ILE A 147 5.39 0.73 -9.59
C ILE A 147 3.92 0.87 -9.96
N CYS A 148 3.02 0.53 -9.03
CA CYS A 148 1.61 0.82 -9.20
C CYS A 148 1.17 1.92 -8.22
N ASN A 149 0.26 2.75 -8.70
CA ASN A 149 -0.48 3.69 -7.88
C ASN A 149 -1.94 3.20 -7.82
N PRO A 150 -2.35 2.51 -6.74
CA PRO A 150 -3.71 2.00 -6.62
C PRO A 150 -4.77 3.10 -6.64
N THR A 151 -4.42 4.32 -6.21
CA THR A 151 -5.34 5.46 -6.20
C THR A 151 -5.66 5.93 -7.62
N THR A 152 -4.63 6.15 -8.46
CA THR A 152 -4.82 6.61 -9.85
C THR A 152 -5.05 5.47 -10.85
N ARG A 153 -4.94 4.21 -10.39
CA ARG A 153 -5.00 3.00 -11.21
C ARG A 153 -3.93 2.95 -12.30
N GLN A 154 -2.76 3.52 -12.03
CA GLN A 154 -1.64 3.49 -12.97
C GLN A 154 -0.65 2.39 -12.58
N LEU A 155 -0.16 1.69 -13.59
CA LEU A 155 0.93 0.74 -13.47
C LEU A 155 2.03 1.18 -14.42
N MET A 156 3.23 1.40 -13.88
CA MET A 156 4.40 1.77 -14.65
C MET A 156 5.47 0.69 -14.48
N THR A 157 5.76 -0.05 -15.55
CA THR A 157 6.89 -0.97 -15.59
C THR A 157 8.18 -0.16 -15.71
N LEU A 158 9.14 -0.45 -14.84
CA LEU A 158 10.45 0.18 -14.88
C LEU A 158 11.34 -0.55 -15.89
N PRO A 159 12.06 0.19 -16.75
CA PRO A 159 13.14 -0.39 -17.54
C PRO A 159 14.17 -1.06 -16.62
N GLN A 160 14.71 -2.20 -17.04
CA GLN A 160 15.82 -2.84 -16.33
C GLN A 160 16.95 -1.81 -16.10
N HIS A 161 17.42 -1.72 -14.85
CA HIS A 161 18.56 -0.90 -14.42
C HIS A 161 18.35 0.62 -14.28
N LEU A 162 17.14 1.09 -13.97
CA LEU A 162 16.88 2.48 -13.56
C LEU A 162 16.56 2.59 -12.05
N VAL A 163 17.15 3.59 -11.39
CA VAL A 163 16.83 3.94 -9.99
C VAL A 163 16.22 5.33 -9.92
N LEU A 164 15.10 5.42 -9.21
CA LEU A 164 14.44 6.67 -8.89
C LEU A 164 15.21 7.38 -7.78
N THR A 165 15.77 8.54 -8.09
CA THR A 165 16.45 9.36 -7.08
C THR A 165 15.42 10.33 -6.48
N LEU A 166 15.11 10.15 -5.20
CA LEU A 166 14.20 11.02 -4.46
C LEU A 166 14.86 12.39 -4.17
N PRO A 167 14.06 13.46 -4.01
CA PRO A 167 14.58 14.79 -3.69
C PRO A 167 15.39 14.78 -2.39
N GLY A 168 16.58 15.37 -2.42
CA GLY A 168 17.50 15.42 -1.29
C GLY A 168 18.44 16.61 -1.42
N SER A 169 19.45 16.72 -0.54
CA SER A 169 20.35 17.89 -0.47
C SER A 169 21.03 18.27 -1.81
N ARG A 170 21.14 17.35 -2.76
CA ARG A 170 21.79 17.57 -4.07
C ARG A 170 20.84 17.72 -5.25
N SER A 171 19.53 17.45 -5.11
CA SER A 171 18.58 17.61 -6.21
C SER A 171 17.18 17.98 -5.73
N LYS A 172 16.60 19.01 -6.38
CA LYS A 172 15.27 19.56 -6.07
C LYS A 172 14.12 18.84 -6.79
N HIS A 173 14.43 17.99 -7.77
CA HIS A 173 13.44 17.28 -8.56
C HIS A 173 13.68 15.77 -8.53
N MET A 174 12.59 15.02 -8.65
CA MET A 174 12.64 13.57 -8.85
C MET A 174 13.13 13.27 -10.25
N TYR A 175 14.15 12.42 -10.40
CA TYR A 175 14.65 12.02 -11.71
C TYR A 175 15.18 10.59 -11.70
N TRP A 176 15.12 9.97 -12.88
CA TRP A 176 15.61 8.62 -13.12
C TRP A 176 17.07 8.67 -13.54
N ARG A 177 17.90 7.78 -13.00
CA ARG A 177 19.27 7.55 -13.49
C ARG A 177 19.50 6.08 -13.80
N ARG A 178 20.25 5.84 -14.87
CA ARG A 178 20.70 4.50 -15.25
C ARG A 178 21.88 4.09 -14.39
N ILE A 179 21.84 2.86 -13.92
CA ILE A 179 23.01 2.19 -13.34
C ILE A 179 23.44 1.11 -14.32
N GLU A 180 24.73 1.02 -14.59
CA GLU A 180 25.27 -0.06 -15.42
C GLU A 180 25.31 -1.34 -14.57
N ASN A 181 24.78 -2.44 -15.12
CA ASN A 181 24.91 -3.77 -14.55
C ASN A 181 26.13 -4.44 -15.20
N PRO A 182 27.28 -4.56 -14.52
CA PRO A 182 28.51 -5.04 -15.16
C PRO A 182 28.50 -6.55 -15.45
N THR A 183 27.58 -7.32 -14.87
CA THR A 183 27.69 -8.79 -14.83
C THR A 183 26.76 -9.54 -15.79
N GLY A 184 25.82 -8.89 -16.47
CA GLY A 184 24.96 -9.54 -17.48
C GLY A 184 24.06 -10.68 -16.96
N GLU A 185 23.95 -10.87 -15.64
CA GLU A 185 23.12 -11.91 -15.05
C GLU A 185 21.64 -11.47 -14.95
N SER A 186 20.75 -12.40 -15.30
CA SER A 186 19.31 -12.29 -15.15
C SER A 186 18.93 -12.31 -13.66
N TYR A 187 18.35 -11.24 -13.15
CA TYR A 187 17.83 -11.18 -11.78
C TYR A 187 16.50 -11.95 -11.66
N THR A 188 16.56 -13.27 -11.65
CA THR A 188 15.37 -14.10 -11.42
C THR A 188 15.28 -14.46 -9.95
N ASP A 189 14.42 -13.69 -9.28
CA ASP A 189 13.82 -13.84 -7.95
C ASP A 189 14.68 -13.55 -6.71
N VAL A 190 14.16 -12.60 -5.94
CA VAL A 190 14.45 -12.36 -4.52
C VAL A 190 13.26 -12.90 -3.74
N GLU A 191 13.44 -13.96 -2.98
CA GLU A 191 12.41 -14.46 -2.06
C GLU A 191 12.57 -13.83 -0.69
N GLY A 192 11.56 -13.03 -0.32
CA GLY A 192 11.45 -12.40 0.99
C GLY A 192 12.53 -11.35 1.28
N GLY A 193 12.37 -10.70 2.43
CA GLY A 193 13.30 -9.69 2.94
C GLY A 193 12.94 -9.35 4.38
N VAL A 194 13.81 -9.70 5.31
CA VAL A 194 13.55 -9.60 6.75
C VAL A 194 14.61 -8.70 7.38
N CYS A 195 14.20 -7.59 8.01
CA CYS A 195 15.10 -6.71 8.74
C CYS A 195 15.34 -7.25 10.16
N ILE A 196 16.61 -7.43 10.54
CA ILE A 196 17.10 -7.99 11.80
C ILE A 196 18.34 -7.21 12.23
N ASN A 197 18.19 -6.32 13.20
CA ASN A 197 19.35 -5.72 13.81
C ASN A 197 19.88 -4.52 13.04
N GLY A 198 19.06 -3.58 12.57
CA GLY A 198 19.56 -2.60 11.60
C GLY A 198 20.07 -3.22 10.29
N ALA A 199 19.75 -4.50 10.03
CA ALA A 199 20.23 -5.14 8.84
C ALA A 199 19.44 -6.38 8.35
N ILE A 200 19.36 -6.56 7.05
CA ILE A 200 18.32 -7.28 6.32
C ILE A 200 18.82 -8.58 5.67
N TYR A 201 18.03 -9.63 5.77
CA TYR A 201 18.32 -10.95 5.21
C TYR A 201 17.31 -11.27 4.11
N TYR A 202 17.82 -11.77 2.98
CA TYR A 202 17.00 -12.15 1.84
C TYR A 202 17.64 -13.31 1.05
N GLY A 203 16.79 -14.13 0.43
CA GLY A 203 17.23 -15.26 -0.40
C GLY A 203 17.75 -14.78 -1.76
N VAL A 204 18.81 -15.40 -2.26
CA VAL A 204 19.40 -15.10 -3.59
C VAL A 204 19.25 -16.29 -4.52
N GLY A 205 18.05 -16.44 -5.12
CA GLY A 205 17.71 -17.32 -6.25
C GLY A 205 18.54 -18.61 -6.44
N HIS A 206 18.81 -19.00 -7.70
CA HIS A 206 19.47 -20.27 -8.09
C HIS A 206 20.88 -20.52 -7.50
N THR A 207 21.41 -19.61 -6.69
CA THR A 207 22.75 -19.75 -6.12
C THR A 207 22.80 -20.57 -4.83
N LYS A 208 21.66 -20.99 -4.25
CA LYS A 208 21.60 -21.61 -2.90
C LYS A 208 22.35 -20.77 -1.84
N LYS A 209 22.43 -19.44 -2.02
CA LYS A 209 23.13 -18.51 -1.10
C LYS A 209 22.14 -17.57 -0.44
N ILE A 210 22.46 -17.17 0.79
CA ILE A 210 21.72 -16.21 1.60
C ILE A 210 22.56 -14.94 1.68
N ALA A 211 21.95 -13.78 1.36
CA ALA A 211 22.56 -12.49 1.60
C ALA A 211 22.20 -12.03 3.02
N ARG A 212 23.22 -11.62 3.78
CA ARG A 212 23.11 -11.10 5.15
C ARG A 212 23.48 -9.64 5.15
N PHE A 213 22.69 -8.88 5.87
CA PHE A 213 23.03 -7.58 6.42
C PHE A 213 22.76 -7.80 7.94
N ASP A 214 23.72 -7.53 8.84
CA ASP A 214 23.89 -8.14 10.19
C ASP A 214 23.17 -7.53 11.45
N LEU A 215 22.88 -8.40 12.45
CA LEU A 215 22.39 -8.15 13.84
C LEU A 215 22.26 -9.53 14.59
N ARG A 216 23.23 -9.95 15.42
CA ARG A 216 23.50 -11.34 15.88
C ARG A 216 22.52 -11.95 16.93
N SER A 217 21.51 -12.73 16.52
CA SER A 217 21.06 -13.92 17.27
C SER A 217 20.24 -14.89 16.39
N GLU A 218 20.54 -16.19 16.45
CA GLU A 218 20.07 -17.24 15.51
C GLU A 218 18.76 -17.94 15.91
N LYS A 219 17.80 -17.24 16.53
CA LYS A 219 16.48 -17.81 16.85
C LYS A 219 15.39 -16.86 16.38
N MET A 220 14.64 -17.20 15.34
CA MET A 220 13.51 -16.37 14.92
C MET A 220 12.25 -17.21 14.69
N ILE A 221 11.39 -17.18 15.70
CA ILE A 221 9.97 -17.60 15.65
C ILE A 221 9.07 -16.33 15.66
N TRP A 222 9.65 -15.15 15.39
CA TRP A 222 8.97 -13.85 15.55
C TRP A 222 8.60 -13.25 14.19
N THR A 223 7.44 -12.57 14.14
CA THR A 223 7.14 -11.63 13.06
C THR A 223 7.72 -10.27 13.41
N PHE A 224 8.49 -9.64 12.52
CA PHE A 224 9.08 -8.33 12.80
C PHE A 224 8.06 -7.22 12.69
N ILE A 225 8.15 -6.28 13.62
CA ILE A 225 7.32 -5.10 13.67
C ILE A 225 8.15 -3.85 13.96
N ASN A 226 7.61 -2.71 13.55
CA ASN A 226 8.04 -1.42 14.06
C ASN A 226 7.03 -0.99 15.12
N HIS A 227 7.45 -1.00 16.39
CA HIS A 227 6.63 -0.55 17.51
C HIS A 227 7.04 0.86 17.89
N GLN A 228 6.21 1.85 17.59
CA GLN A 228 6.46 3.27 17.94
C GLN A 228 7.86 3.79 17.54
N GLY A 229 8.37 3.38 16.38
CA GLY A 229 9.68 3.80 15.87
C GLY A 229 10.86 2.94 16.37
N LYS A 230 10.60 1.91 17.19
CA LYS A 230 11.61 0.95 17.65
C LYS A 230 11.46 -0.39 16.93
N PHE A 231 12.59 -1.05 16.72
CA PHE A 231 12.60 -2.40 16.16
C PHE A 231 12.07 -3.39 17.20
N GLY A 232 11.17 -4.27 16.75
CA GLY A 232 10.56 -5.26 17.60
C GLY A 232 10.20 -6.55 16.88
N GLY A 233 9.86 -7.55 17.67
CA GLY A 233 9.30 -8.81 17.23
C GLY A 233 7.97 -9.05 17.92
N MET A 234 7.09 -9.81 17.28
CA MET A 234 5.82 -10.22 17.86
C MET A 234 5.72 -11.74 17.86
N GLU A 235 5.20 -12.26 18.96
CA GLU A 235 4.92 -13.67 19.20
C GLU A 235 3.47 -13.83 19.67
N CYS A 236 2.82 -14.92 19.26
CA CYS A 236 1.47 -15.27 19.71
C CYS A 236 1.49 -16.69 20.28
N ASP A 237 1.06 -16.82 21.53
CA ASP A 237 0.92 -18.10 22.21
C ASP A 237 -0.56 -18.53 22.20
N TYR A 238 -0.84 -19.60 21.45
CA TYR A 238 -2.17 -20.16 21.29
C TYR A 238 -2.65 -20.99 22.48
N LEU A 239 -1.75 -21.45 23.35
CA LEU A 239 -2.09 -22.21 24.55
C LEU A 239 -2.59 -21.27 25.65
N TYR A 240 -1.95 -20.10 25.78
CA TYR A 240 -2.31 -19.10 26.78
C TYR A 240 -3.18 -17.95 26.24
N ASN A 241 -3.51 -17.97 24.93
CA ASN A 241 -4.19 -16.87 24.23
C ASN A 241 -3.53 -15.52 24.54
N GLU A 242 -2.22 -15.44 24.40
CA GLU A 242 -1.43 -14.27 24.76
C GLU A 242 -0.61 -13.81 23.57
N MET A 243 -0.59 -12.49 23.31
CA MET A 243 0.30 -11.88 22.34
C MET A 243 1.42 -11.16 23.08
N ARG A 244 2.67 -11.40 22.67
CA ARG A 244 3.85 -10.70 23.20
C ARG A 244 4.49 -9.85 22.13
N VAL A 245 4.78 -8.61 22.49
CA VAL A 245 5.58 -7.69 21.70
C VAL A 245 6.93 -7.51 22.38
N TRP A 246 7.98 -7.89 21.68
CA TRP A 246 9.37 -7.73 22.06
C TRP A 246 9.91 -6.46 21.42
N ILE A 247 10.55 -5.60 22.22
CA ILE A 247 11.17 -4.36 21.76
C ILE A 247 12.64 -4.39 22.11
N GLN A 248 13.47 -4.03 21.14
CA GLN A 248 14.89 -3.87 21.36
C GLN A 248 15.19 -2.48 21.94
N GLU A 249 15.69 -2.42 23.17
CA GLU A 249 16.03 -1.15 23.83
C GLU A 249 17.49 -0.76 23.62
N LYS A 250 18.40 -1.75 23.60
CA LYS A 250 19.83 -1.59 23.34
C LYS A 250 20.36 -2.82 22.60
N GLU A 251 21.63 -2.80 22.20
CA GLU A 251 22.32 -4.01 21.76
C GLU A 251 22.16 -5.11 22.83
N GLU A 252 21.58 -6.24 22.43
CA GLU A 252 21.30 -7.43 23.26
C GLU A 252 20.28 -7.28 24.41
N LEU A 253 19.73 -6.08 24.66
CA LEU A 253 18.68 -5.87 25.66
C LEU A 253 17.29 -5.82 25.02
N TRP A 254 16.50 -6.87 25.28
CA TRP A 254 15.12 -7.00 24.84
C TRP A 254 14.17 -6.84 26.03
N ASN A 255 13.16 -6.01 25.84
CA ASN A 255 12.02 -5.90 26.74
C ASN A 255 10.80 -6.51 26.07
N ASN A 256 9.82 -7.00 26.84
CA ASN A 256 8.57 -7.47 26.28
C ASN A 256 7.36 -6.96 27.04
N MET A 257 6.25 -6.93 26.32
CA MET A 257 4.95 -6.59 26.85
C MET A 257 3.97 -7.64 26.35
N ALA A 258 3.07 -8.09 27.22
CA ALA A 258 2.09 -9.11 26.91
C ALA A 258 0.68 -8.50 26.91
N CYS A 259 -0.18 -9.03 26.04
CA CYS A 259 -1.58 -8.69 25.97
C CYS A 259 -2.38 -9.99 25.91
N ALA A 260 -3.31 -10.17 26.84
CA ALA A 260 -4.28 -11.25 26.75
C ALA A 260 -5.18 -11.03 25.53
N VAL A 261 -5.36 -12.08 24.74
CA VAL A 261 -6.13 -12.06 23.50
C VAL A 261 -7.44 -12.84 23.71
N PRO A 262 -8.57 -12.40 23.15
CA PRO A 262 -9.83 -13.12 23.28
C PRO A 262 -9.73 -14.58 22.79
N CYS A 263 -10.26 -15.53 23.56
CA CYS A 263 -10.29 -16.96 23.20
C CYS A 263 -10.98 -17.23 21.85
N GLU A 264 -11.91 -16.35 21.45
CA GLU A 264 -12.62 -16.36 20.17
C GLU A 264 -11.65 -16.27 18.97
N TRP A 265 -10.48 -15.66 19.16
CA TRP A 265 -9.44 -15.56 18.13
C TRP A 265 -8.61 -16.85 18.05
N GLY A 266 -8.90 -17.86 18.87
CA GLY A 266 -8.16 -19.13 18.90
C GLY A 266 -8.06 -19.82 17.54
N ALA A 267 -9.05 -19.67 16.65
CA ALA A 267 -8.98 -20.17 15.27
C ALA A 267 -7.87 -19.50 14.45
N LEU A 268 -7.66 -18.19 14.64
CA LEU A 268 -6.58 -17.44 13.99
C LEU A 268 -5.21 -17.99 14.39
N PHE A 269 -5.03 -18.35 15.67
CA PHE A 269 -3.74 -18.79 16.20
C PHE A 269 -3.45 -20.28 16.00
N ARG A 270 -4.48 -21.14 15.92
CA ARG A 270 -4.33 -22.60 15.80
C ARG A 270 -4.09 -23.09 14.38
N GLU A 271 -4.75 -22.49 13.38
CA GLU A 271 -4.77 -23.07 12.04
C GLU A 271 -3.68 -22.51 11.13
N LYS A 272 -3.43 -21.20 11.18
CA LYS A 272 -2.57 -20.50 10.21
C LYS A 272 -1.96 -19.28 10.89
N ARG A 273 -0.66 -19.34 11.23
CA ARG A 273 0.06 -18.25 11.93
C ARG A 273 -0.36 -16.88 11.35
N PRO A 274 -0.92 -15.96 12.15
CA PRO A 274 -1.38 -14.69 11.62
C PRO A 274 -0.19 -13.89 11.08
N SER A 275 -0.44 -13.16 10.00
CA SER A 275 0.47 -12.09 9.59
C SER A 275 0.35 -10.96 10.60
N CYS A 276 1.48 -10.32 10.91
CA CYS A 276 1.52 -9.06 11.64
C CYS A 276 2.03 -7.96 10.71
N PRO A 277 1.12 -7.25 10.03
CA PRO A 277 1.47 -6.15 9.12
C PRO A 277 2.24 -4.99 9.75
N GLY A 278 2.16 -4.85 11.07
CA GLY A 278 2.72 -3.74 11.83
C GLY A 278 1.65 -3.02 12.65
N GLU A 279 1.86 -1.73 12.88
CA GLU A 279 0.98 -0.88 13.69
C GLU A 279 0.18 0.07 12.84
N ILE A 280 -1.07 0.32 13.28
CA ILE A 280 -1.85 1.44 12.76
C ILE A 280 -1.46 2.74 13.46
N HIS A 281 -1.93 3.86 12.92
CA HIS A 281 -1.64 5.20 13.45
C HIS A 281 -2.04 5.43 14.92
N THR A 282 -2.86 4.57 15.52
CA THR A 282 -3.22 4.61 16.94
C THR A 282 -2.19 3.94 17.86
N GLY A 283 -1.19 3.26 17.31
CA GLY A 283 -0.21 2.44 18.05
C GLY A 283 -0.72 1.03 18.40
N GLU A 284 -1.89 0.63 17.88
CA GLU A 284 -2.40 -0.74 18.02
C GLU A 284 -1.70 -1.67 17.02
N VAL A 285 -1.22 -2.81 17.50
CA VAL A 285 -0.61 -3.87 16.69
C VAL A 285 -1.69 -4.63 15.93
N MET A 286 -1.47 -4.85 14.64
CA MET A 286 -2.40 -5.55 13.78
C MET A 286 -2.08 -7.04 13.64
N LEU A 287 -3.13 -7.86 13.66
CA LEU A 287 -3.09 -9.27 13.28
C LEU A 287 -4.11 -9.53 12.18
N VAL A 288 -3.69 -10.22 11.12
CA VAL A 288 -4.55 -10.55 9.97
C VAL A 288 -4.29 -11.98 9.52
N SER A 289 -5.34 -12.71 9.15
CA SER A 289 -5.20 -14.00 8.46
C SER A 289 -4.49 -13.80 7.13
N ASN A 290 -3.45 -14.59 6.84
CA ASN A 290 -2.78 -14.59 5.54
C ASN A 290 -3.60 -15.27 4.44
N GLN A 291 -4.74 -15.87 4.77
CA GLN A 291 -5.62 -16.52 3.82
C GLN A 291 -7.06 -16.04 3.92
N LEU A 292 -7.64 -15.81 2.75
CA LEU A 292 -9.03 -15.46 2.55
C LEU A 292 -9.85 -16.71 2.23
N GLN A 293 -10.57 -17.17 3.23
CA GLN A 293 -11.49 -18.31 3.10
C GLN A 293 -12.76 -17.88 2.37
N SER A 294 -13.26 -18.72 1.46
CA SER A 294 -14.53 -18.45 0.75
C SER A 294 -15.75 -18.53 1.66
N SER A 295 -15.66 -19.29 2.76
CA SER A 295 -16.75 -19.54 3.71
C SER A 295 -16.79 -18.58 4.91
N LYS A 296 -15.78 -17.72 5.08
CA LYS A 296 -15.67 -16.82 6.24
C LYS A 296 -15.32 -15.40 5.81
N PRO A 297 -15.83 -14.37 6.51
CA PRO A 297 -15.44 -13.01 6.24
C PRO A 297 -13.99 -12.74 6.67
N LEU A 298 -13.32 -11.82 5.97
CA LEU A 298 -12.02 -11.34 6.39
C LEU A 298 -12.17 -10.47 7.63
N SER A 299 -11.33 -10.68 8.64
CA SER A 299 -11.28 -9.83 9.83
C SER A 299 -9.85 -9.37 10.11
N VAL A 300 -9.74 -8.13 10.56
CA VAL A 300 -8.50 -7.54 11.06
C VAL A 300 -8.64 -7.41 12.57
N PHE A 301 -7.61 -7.81 13.29
CA PHE A 301 -7.57 -7.79 14.74
C PHE A 301 -6.55 -6.76 15.20
N TYR A 302 -6.88 -6.03 16.27
CA TYR A 302 -6.07 -4.95 16.81
C TYR A 302 -5.84 -5.17 18.30
N CYS A 303 -4.60 -5.02 18.71
CA CYS A 303 -4.18 -5.15 20.09
C CYS A 303 -3.44 -3.89 20.54
N ASP A 304 -3.97 -3.23 21.55
CA ASP A 304 -3.27 -2.19 22.31
C ASP A 304 -2.57 -2.88 23.48
N VAL A 305 -1.28 -3.20 23.29
CA VAL A 305 -0.51 -3.93 24.30
C VAL A 305 -0.29 -3.10 25.56
N MET A 306 -0.23 -1.76 25.43
CA MET A 306 -0.03 -0.86 26.56
C MET A 306 -1.28 -0.76 27.43
N ARG A 307 -2.46 -0.78 26.81
CA ARG A 307 -3.75 -0.72 27.53
C ARG A 307 -4.36 -2.10 27.78
N GLU A 308 -3.71 -3.16 27.32
CA GLU A 308 -4.22 -4.53 27.34
C GLU A 308 -5.64 -4.64 26.76
N THR A 309 -5.89 -3.95 25.64
CA THR A 309 -7.20 -3.99 24.98
C THR A 309 -7.13 -4.61 23.59
N CYS A 310 -8.07 -5.49 23.29
CA CYS A 310 -8.21 -6.13 21.99
C CYS A 310 -9.55 -5.78 21.35
N ARG A 311 -9.55 -5.61 20.03
CA ARG A 311 -10.77 -5.42 19.22
C ARG A 311 -10.58 -6.02 17.84
N SER A 312 -11.68 -6.29 17.15
CA SER A 312 -11.66 -6.76 15.76
C SER A 312 -12.50 -5.87 14.85
N ALA A 313 -12.18 -5.88 13.56
CA ALA A 313 -13.00 -5.28 12.52
C ALA A 313 -13.18 -6.28 11.37
N GLN A 314 -14.42 -6.59 11.04
CA GLN A 314 -14.77 -7.37 9.85
C GLN A 314 -14.66 -6.48 8.60
N VAL A 315 -14.01 -6.99 7.57
CA VAL A 315 -13.80 -6.29 6.30
C VAL A 315 -14.78 -6.80 5.26
N GLU A 316 -15.68 -5.94 4.83
CA GLU A 316 -16.65 -6.20 3.77
C GLU A 316 -16.10 -5.78 2.40
N GLY A 317 -16.64 -6.34 1.31
CA GLY A 317 -16.31 -5.93 -0.07
C GLY A 317 -15.09 -6.59 -0.72
N ILE A 318 -14.30 -7.39 0.02
CA ILE A 318 -13.16 -8.15 -0.54
C ILE A 318 -13.55 -9.59 -0.90
N ALA A 319 -14.55 -10.14 -0.19
CA ALA A 319 -14.75 -11.59 -0.09
C ALA A 319 -16.20 -12.03 -0.26
N ASP A 320 -17.13 -11.09 -0.45
CA ASP A 320 -18.54 -11.44 -0.61
C ASP A 320 -18.81 -12.13 -1.95
N TYR A 321 -19.91 -12.86 -2.01
CA TYR A 321 -20.28 -13.66 -3.19
C TYR A 321 -20.42 -12.80 -4.45
N GLY A 322 -21.00 -11.59 -4.33
CA GLY A 322 -21.20 -10.68 -5.45
C GLY A 322 -19.87 -10.22 -6.03
N PHE A 323 -18.95 -9.82 -5.16
CA PHE A 323 -17.62 -9.39 -5.52
C PHE A 323 -16.82 -10.50 -6.21
N ARG A 324 -16.75 -11.69 -5.59
CA ARG A 324 -16.05 -12.85 -6.17
C ARG A 324 -16.56 -13.18 -7.57
N ARG A 325 -17.88 -13.14 -7.76
CA ARG A 325 -18.52 -13.35 -9.06
C ARG A 325 -18.14 -12.27 -10.09
N ILE A 326 -18.14 -10.99 -9.70
CA ILE A 326 -17.81 -9.87 -10.60
C ILE A 326 -16.34 -9.91 -11.02
N HIS A 327 -15.45 -10.28 -10.08
CA HIS A 327 -14.01 -10.20 -10.26
C HIS A 327 -13.35 -11.53 -10.67
N GLY A 328 -14.12 -12.60 -10.81
CA GLY A 328 -13.61 -13.91 -11.22
C GLY A 328 -12.82 -14.64 -10.14
N ILE A 329 -12.83 -14.16 -8.89
CA ILE A 329 -12.16 -14.82 -7.78
C ILE A 329 -12.91 -16.11 -7.48
N GLY A 330 -12.20 -17.24 -7.57
CA GLY A 330 -12.74 -18.56 -7.32
C GLY A 330 -13.28 -18.75 -5.89
N MET A 331 -13.82 -19.95 -5.65
CA MET A 331 -14.29 -20.37 -4.32
C MET A 331 -13.18 -21.01 -3.47
N HIS A 332 -11.93 -20.95 -3.94
CA HIS A 332 -10.77 -21.47 -3.24
C HIS A 332 -10.26 -20.45 -2.21
N ASP A 333 -9.38 -20.90 -1.32
CA ASP A 333 -8.67 -20.01 -0.40
C ASP A 333 -7.62 -19.21 -1.19
N HIS A 334 -7.55 -17.90 -0.95
CA HIS A 334 -6.60 -17.00 -1.62
C HIS A 334 -5.65 -16.39 -0.62
N ASP A 335 -4.39 -16.20 -1.01
CA ASP A 335 -3.42 -15.50 -0.16
C ASP A 335 -3.75 -14.00 -0.11
N VAL A 336 -3.68 -13.46 1.10
CA VAL A 336 -3.96 -12.05 1.39
C VAL A 336 -2.83 -11.42 2.17
N LEU A 337 -2.42 -10.26 1.67
CA LEU A 337 -1.54 -9.35 2.40
C LEU A 337 -2.35 -8.12 2.82
N CYS A 338 -1.97 -7.58 3.97
CA CYS A 338 -2.53 -6.35 4.50
C CYS A 338 -1.38 -5.43 4.90
N PHE A 339 -1.50 -4.14 4.63
CA PHE A 339 -0.51 -3.13 5.03
C PHE A 339 -1.21 -1.95 5.70
N PRO A 340 -0.79 -1.53 6.90
CA PRO A 340 -1.20 -0.27 7.49
C PRO A 340 -0.48 0.91 6.83
N GLY A 341 -0.92 2.12 7.15
CA GLY A 341 -0.32 3.39 6.78
C GLY A 341 -0.50 3.76 5.32
N TYR A 342 -1.36 3.07 4.56
CA TYR A 342 -1.60 3.40 3.16
C TYR A 342 -2.23 4.78 3.05
N ILE A 343 -1.65 5.62 2.19
CA ILE A 343 -2.17 6.95 1.89
C ILE A 343 -2.56 7.00 0.42
N GLU A 344 -3.67 7.67 0.12
CA GLU A 344 -4.08 7.92 -1.25
C GLU A 344 -3.13 8.95 -1.89
N ASN A 345 -2.64 8.64 -3.08
CA ASN A 345 -1.74 9.51 -3.83
C ASN A 345 -2.31 9.76 -5.23
N ILE A 346 -2.63 11.02 -5.53
CA ILE A 346 -3.20 11.41 -6.83
C ILE A 346 -2.13 11.80 -7.87
N MET A 347 -0.85 11.58 -7.58
CA MET A 347 0.24 11.78 -8.53
C MET A 347 0.09 10.82 -9.71
N PHE A 348 0.28 11.37 -10.91
CA PHE A 348 0.35 10.59 -12.14
C PHE A 348 1.80 10.36 -12.56
N PHE A 349 2.08 9.17 -13.11
CA PHE A 349 3.38 8.85 -13.68
C PHE A 349 3.62 9.44 -15.07
#